data_AF-A0A561E471-F1
#
_entry.id   AF-A0A561E471-F1
#
_cell.length_a   1.000
_cell.length_b   1.000
_cell.length_c   1.000
_cell.angle_alpha   90.00
_cell.angle_beta   90.00
_cell.angle_gamma   90.00
#
_symmetry.space_group_name_H-M   'P 1'
#
loop_
_entity.id
_entity.type
_entity.pdbx_description
1 polymer ?
#
loop_
_entity_poly.entity_id
_entity_poly.type
_entity_poly.pdbx_seq_one_letter_code
_entity_poly.pdbx_strand_id
1 'polypeptide(L)'
;MADIESQHRQSGPGAHVYVPEGEQRPRFSDVAQMLRQVELGRMLTLFPASLAGRYVRPELMWRPVEDAPDAAFVVAWARDSRSMAVAAFVRAATTVAGRRLGADCARMMRDAETATRPAAARPRGVMPESPAPTASIT
;
A
#
# COMPACT_ATOMS: atom_id res chain seq x y z
N MET A 1 -31.51 -5.12 -0.61
CA MET A 1 -30.14 -4.98 -1.16
C MET A 1 -29.96 -3.54 -1.59
N ALA A 2 -29.78 -2.65 -0.62
CA ALA A 2 -29.60 -1.22 -0.86
C ALA A 2 -28.11 -0.91 -0.69
N ASP A 3 -27.47 -0.69 -1.83
CA ASP A 3 -26.55 0.42 -2.09
C ASP A 3 -25.47 0.72 -1.03
N ILE A 4 -24.40 -0.07 -1.08
CA ILE A 4 -23.17 0.07 -0.28
C ILE A 4 -22.33 1.28 -0.79
N GLU A 5 -22.53 1.68 -2.05
CA GLU A 5 -21.82 2.81 -2.66
C GLU A 5 -22.27 4.16 -2.09
N SER A 6 -23.55 4.28 -1.69
CA SER A 6 -24.13 5.50 -1.12
C SER A 6 -23.55 5.95 0.23
N GLN A 7 -22.75 5.12 0.92
CA GLN A 7 -22.14 5.47 2.22
C GLN A 7 -20.71 6.05 2.12
N HIS A 8 -20.12 6.14 0.93
CA HIS A 8 -18.78 6.69 0.73
C HIS A 8 -18.77 8.22 0.57
N ARG A 9 -19.15 8.97 1.62
CA ARG A 9 -18.91 10.42 1.64
C ARG A 9 -17.45 10.70 2.06
N GLN A 10 -16.63 11.12 1.08
CA GLN A 10 -15.22 11.51 1.26
C GLN A 10 -15.05 12.43 2.48
N SER A 11 -14.29 11.98 3.47
CA SER A 11 -13.93 12.74 4.67
C SER A 11 -12.43 13.01 4.65
N GLY A 12 -12.02 14.12 4.04
CA GLY A 12 -10.65 14.64 4.10
C GLY A 12 -9.60 13.80 3.33
N PRO A 13 -8.40 14.37 3.08
CA PRO A 13 -7.43 13.77 2.17
C PRO A 13 -6.75 12.55 2.80
N GLY A 14 -7.01 11.38 2.21
CA GLY A 14 -6.08 10.25 2.18
C GLY A 14 -6.26 9.15 3.22
N ALA A 15 -7.27 9.18 4.10
CA ALA A 15 -7.46 8.13 5.10
C ALA A 15 -8.88 7.55 5.05
N HIS A 16 -9.02 6.32 4.55
CA HIS A 16 -10.27 5.56 4.63
C HIS A 16 -10.33 4.82 5.97
N VAL A 17 -11.00 5.47 6.91
CA VAL A 17 -11.30 4.97 8.26
C VAL A 17 -12.55 4.11 8.19
N TYR A 18 -12.43 2.81 8.52
CA TYR A 18 -13.59 1.96 8.80
C TYR A 18 -13.92 2.05 10.29
N VAL A 19 -15.18 2.36 10.62
CA VAL A 19 -15.70 2.34 11.99
C VAL A 19 -16.94 1.45 11.99
N PRO A 20 -17.06 0.49 12.92
CA PRO A 20 -18.27 -0.32 13.06
C PRO A 20 -19.51 0.57 13.29
N GLU A 21 -20.66 0.09 12.83
CA GLU A 21 -21.92 0.84 12.84
C GLU A 21 -22.32 1.25 14.27
N GLY A 22 -22.63 2.55 14.47
CA GLY A 22 -23.12 3.10 15.75
C GLY A 22 -22.12 3.92 16.57
N GLU A 23 -20.82 3.93 16.22
CA GLU A 23 -19.81 4.72 16.94
C GLU A 23 -19.41 6.00 16.20
N GLN A 24 -19.24 7.10 16.95
CA GLN A 24 -18.73 8.35 16.39
C GLN A 24 -17.33 8.10 15.82
N ARG A 25 -17.10 8.50 14.56
CA ARG A 25 -15.75 8.45 13.95
C ARG A 25 -14.77 9.20 14.86
N PRO A 26 -13.73 8.54 15.40
CA PRO A 26 -12.77 9.20 16.25
C PRO A 26 -12.09 10.31 15.44
N ARG A 27 -12.07 11.52 16.01
CA ARG A 27 -11.36 12.65 15.41
C ARG A 27 -9.89 12.54 15.78
N PHE A 28 -9.05 12.34 14.78
CA PHE A 28 -7.60 12.37 14.94
C PHE A 28 -7.07 13.73 14.51
N SER A 29 -6.16 14.31 15.30
CA SER A 29 -5.46 15.55 14.96
C SER A 29 -4.32 15.31 13.95
N ASP A 30 -3.74 14.11 13.95
CA ASP A 30 -2.64 13.74 13.07
C ASP A 30 -2.55 12.22 12.84
N VAL A 31 -1.68 11.86 11.89
CA VAL A 31 -1.40 10.47 11.52
C VAL A 31 -0.77 9.68 12.67
N ALA A 32 0.06 10.29 13.52
CA ALA A 32 0.72 9.58 14.61
C ALA A 32 -0.26 9.15 15.70
N GLN A 33 -1.27 9.97 16.00
CA GLN A 33 -2.36 9.65 16.91
C GLN A 33 -3.21 8.50 16.36
N MET A 34 -3.47 8.51 15.05
CA MET A 34 -4.21 7.45 14.37
C MET A 34 -3.43 6.13 14.37
N LEU A 35 -2.13 6.16 14.04
CA LEU A 35 -1.24 4.99 14.11
C LEU A 35 -1.16 4.42 15.52
N ARG A 36 -1.15 5.27 16.56
CA ARG A 36 -1.18 4.81 17.95
C ARG A 36 -2.45 4.01 18.27
N GLN A 37 -3.60 4.36 17.71
CA GLN A 37 -4.81 3.55 17.93
C GLN A 37 -4.70 2.18 17.25
N VAL A 38 -4.03 2.10 16.10
CA VAL A 38 -3.76 0.84 15.41
C VAL A 38 -2.81 -0.03 16.23
N GLU A 39 -1.73 0.55 16.78
CA GLU A 39 -0.79 -0.16 17.67
C GLU A 39 -1.48 -0.73 18.90
N LEU A 40 -2.43 0.01 19.47
CA LEU A 40 -3.22 -0.43 20.62
C LEU A 40 -4.29 -1.47 20.26
N GLY A 41 -4.38 -1.90 18.99
CA GLY A 41 -5.37 -2.86 18.51
C GLY A 41 -6.81 -2.34 18.53
N ARG A 42 -7.00 -1.02 18.64
CA ARG A 42 -8.33 -0.40 18.75
C ARG A 42 -8.96 -0.12 17.38
N MET A 43 -8.18 -0.18 16.31
CA MET A 43 -8.64 0.21 14.97
C MET A 43 -7.79 -0.43 13.86
N LEU A 44 -8.39 -0.65 12.69
CA LEU A 44 -7.72 -0.90 11.41
C LEU A 44 -8.12 0.18 10.40
N THR A 45 -7.20 0.59 9.53
CA THR A 45 -7.43 1.67 8.55
C THR A 45 -6.56 1.50 7.32
N LEU A 46 -7.03 2.03 6.18
CA LEU A 46 -6.23 2.14 4.97
C LEU A 46 -5.43 3.44 5.00
N PHE A 47 -4.18 3.36 4.55
CA PHE A 47 -3.32 4.52 4.36
C PHE A 47 -2.69 4.49 2.95
N PRO A 48 -2.30 5.67 2.43
CA PRO A 48 -1.52 5.73 1.20
C PRO A 48 -0.19 4.99 1.36
N ALA A 49 0.26 4.30 0.31
CA ALA A 49 1.52 3.56 0.34
C ALA A 49 2.75 4.41 0.74
N SER A 50 2.70 5.73 0.49
CA SER A 50 3.75 6.68 0.88
C SER A 50 3.96 6.77 2.40
N LEU A 51 2.98 6.40 3.23
CA LEU A 51 3.10 6.41 4.69
C LEU A 51 3.83 5.17 5.22
N ALA A 52 3.70 4.03 4.56
CA ALA A 52 4.28 2.76 5.02
C ALA A 52 5.81 2.83 5.12
N GLY A 53 6.48 3.50 4.17
CA GLY A 53 7.92 3.71 4.21
C GLY A 53 8.38 4.83 5.15
N ARG A 54 7.49 5.74 5.55
CA ARG A 54 7.83 6.89 6.40
C ARG A 54 7.60 6.61 7.89
N TYR A 55 6.61 5.78 8.22
CA TYR A 55 6.21 5.45 9.57
C TYR A 55 6.39 3.95 9.82
N VAL A 56 7.65 3.52 9.86
CA VAL A 56 8.00 2.16 10.24
C VAL A 56 7.96 2.07 11.76
N ARG A 57 7.08 1.21 12.29
CA ARG A 57 7.01 0.91 13.71
C ARG A 57 6.88 -0.60 13.88
N PRO A 58 7.55 -1.20 14.88
CA PRO A 58 7.59 -2.65 15.05
C PRO A 58 6.20 -3.26 15.27
N GLU A 59 5.29 -2.50 15.88
CA GLU A 59 3.94 -2.96 16.25
C GLU A 59 2.92 -2.81 15.12
N LEU A 60 3.35 -2.29 13.97
CA LEU A 60 2.51 -2.06 12.80
C LEU A 60 2.88 -3.01 11.67
N MET A 61 1.87 -3.72 11.18
CA MET A 61 1.98 -4.56 9.98
C MET A 61 1.32 -3.85 8.79
N TRP A 62 2.12 -3.58 7.77
CA TRP A 62 1.64 -2.98 6.52
C TRP A 62 1.31 -4.07 5.51
N ARG A 63 0.06 -4.11 5.03
CA ARG A 63 -0.39 -5.02 3.98
C ARG A 63 -0.82 -4.23 2.75
N PRO A 64 -0.25 -4.48 1.56
CA PRO A 64 -0.75 -3.91 0.31
C PRO A 64 -2.21 -4.29 0.08
N VAL A 65 -3.02 -3.34 -0.39
CA VAL A 65 -4.41 -3.55 -0.77
C VAL A 65 -4.57 -3.00 -2.18
N GLU A 66 -4.71 -3.89 -3.16
CA GLU A 66 -4.79 -3.53 -4.58
C GLU A 66 -6.14 -2.93 -4.95
N ASP A 67 -7.22 -3.38 -4.30
CA ASP A 67 -8.58 -2.89 -4.51
C ASP A 67 -8.89 -1.59 -3.75
N ALA A 68 -7.89 -0.98 -3.10
CA ALA A 68 -8.09 0.26 -2.36
C ALA A 68 -8.25 1.44 -3.34
N PRO A 69 -9.15 2.40 -3.04
CA PRO A 69 -9.25 3.61 -3.84
C PRO A 69 -7.93 4.42 -3.78
N ASP A 70 -7.60 5.08 -4.89
CA ASP A 70 -6.40 5.90 -5.00
C ASP A 70 -6.40 7.05 -3.97
N ALA A 71 -5.28 7.17 -3.27
CA ALA A 71 -5.06 8.29 -2.37
C ALA A 71 -4.69 9.56 -3.16
N ALA A 72 -5.56 10.57 -3.10
CA ALA A 72 -5.30 11.87 -3.73
C ALA A 72 -4.57 12.83 -2.78
N PHE A 73 -3.42 13.36 -3.21
CA PHE A 73 -2.75 14.50 -2.58
C PHE A 73 -2.94 15.75 -3.44
N VAL A 74 -3.59 16.77 -2.88
CA VAL A 74 -3.97 17.99 -3.61
C VAL A 74 -3.27 19.19 -3.00
N VAL A 75 -2.71 20.04 -3.86
CA VAL A 75 -2.21 21.37 -3.49
C VAL A 75 -3.18 22.40 -4.06
N ALA A 76 -3.64 23.33 -3.22
CA ALA A 76 -4.58 24.37 -3.61
C ALA A 76 -3.91 25.74 -3.58
N TRP A 77 -4.28 26.60 -4.54
CA TRP A 77 -3.89 28.01 -4.59
C TRP A 77 -5.10 28.84 -5.03
N ALA A 78 -5.05 30.16 -4.79
CA ALA A 78 -6.09 31.06 -5.27
C ALA A 78 -6.19 30.96 -6.80
N ARG A 79 -7.42 30.86 -7.33
CA ARG A 79 -7.67 30.63 -8.76
C ARG A 79 -6.94 31.61 -9.66
N ASP A 80 -6.88 32.88 -9.25
CA ASP A 80 -6.25 33.97 -10.01
C ASP A 80 -4.81 34.27 -9.56
N SER A 81 -4.15 33.33 -8.89
CA SER A 81 -2.77 33.48 -8.44
C SER A 81 -1.80 33.66 -9.62
N ARG A 82 -1.09 34.79 -9.63
CA ARG A 82 0.00 35.09 -10.59
C ARG A 82 1.40 34.92 -9.97
N SER A 83 1.49 34.22 -8.84
CA SER A 83 2.76 34.04 -8.14
C SER A 83 3.74 33.20 -8.95
N MET A 84 4.94 33.75 -9.20
CA MET A 84 6.02 33.03 -9.87
C MET A 84 6.45 31.78 -9.08
N ALA A 85 6.39 31.82 -7.74
CA ALA A 85 6.73 30.69 -6.89
C ALA A 85 5.75 29.52 -7.06
N VAL A 86 4.43 29.79 -7.13
CA VAL A 86 3.42 28.76 -7.41
C VAL A 86 3.63 28.18 -8.80
N ALA A 87 3.87 29.01 -9.81
CA ALA A 87 4.12 28.55 -11.16
C ALA A 87 5.40 27.68 -11.25
N ALA A 88 6.47 28.06 -10.54
CA ALA A 88 7.69 27.26 -10.45
C ALA A 88 7.45 25.92 -9.75
N PHE A 89 6.69 25.93 -8.64
CA PHE A 89 6.30 24.72 -7.92
C PHE A 89 5.51 23.76 -8.82
N VAL A 90 4.46 24.24 -9.52
CA VAL A 90 3.65 23.39 -10.40
C VAL A 90 4.50 22.77 -11.52
N ARG A 91 5.36 23.57 -12.18
CA ARG A 91 6.28 23.03 -13.20
C ARG A 91 7.20 21.94 -12.65
N ALA A 92 7.78 22.16 -11.48
CA ALA A 92 8.65 21.18 -10.83
C ALA A 92 7.88 19.90 -10.45
N ALA A 93 6.70 20.06 -9.84
CA ALA A 93 5.83 18.96 -9.43
C ALA A 93 5.39 18.12 -10.64
N THR A 94 4.94 18.74 -11.74
CA THR A 94 4.56 18.03 -12.98
C THR A 94 5.76 17.31 -13.60
N THR A 95 6.95 17.93 -13.58
CA THR A 95 8.18 17.28 -14.09
C THR A 95 8.53 16.03 -13.29
N VAL A 96 8.48 16.12 -11.95
CA VAL A 96 8.76 14.97 -11.07
C VAL A 96 7.70 13.88 -11.23
N ALA A 97 6.41 14.26 -11.30
CA ALA A 97 5.31 13.33 -11.51
C ALA A 97 5.46 12.56 -12.83
N GLY A 98 5.76 13.25 -13.94
CA GLY A 98 5.99 12.61 -15.24
C GLY A 98 7.15 11.60 -15.21
N ARG A 99 8.25 11.92 -14.51
CA ARG A 99 9.37 10.99 -14.31
C ARG A 99 8.98 9.76 -13.50
N ARG A 100 8.20 9.94 -12.43
CA ARG A 100 7.71 8.85 -11.56
C ARG A 100 6.81 7.89 -12.34
N LEU A 101 5.82 8.41 -13.07
CA LEU A 101 4.94 7.61 -13.93
C LEU A 101 5.72 6.79 -14.96
N GLY A 102 6.74 7.40 -15.60
CA GLY A 102 7.62 6.70 -16.53
C GLY A 102 8.44 5.58 -15.86
N ALA A 103 8.97 5.82 -14.65
CA ALA A 103 9.71 4.81 -13.88
C ALA A 103 8.81 3.65 -13.42
N ASP A 104 7.56 3.93 -13.03
CA ASP A 104 6.58 2.93 -12.64
C ASP A 104 6.18 2.04 -13.82
N CYS A 105 5.95 2.63 -15.00
CA CYS A 105 5.69 1.88 -16.23
C CYS A 105 6.88 0.98 -16.62
N ALA A 106 8.12 1.49 -16.55
CA ALA A 106 9.32 0.71 -16.82
C ALA A 106 9.53 -0.44 -15.81
N ARG A 107 9.14 -0.24 -14.54
CA ARG A 107 9.13 -1.31 -13.53
C ARG A 107 8.09 -2.37 -13.87
N MET A 108 6.86 -1.97 -14.17
CA MET A 108 5.78 -2.89 -14.55
C MET A 108 6.16 -3.75 -15.76
N MET A 109 6.79 -3.16 -16.79
CA MET A 109 7.27 -3.90 -17.95
C MET A 109 8.35 -4.93 -17.60
N ARG A 110 9.29 -4.60 -16.70
CA ARG A 110 10.31 -5.55 -16.21
C ARG A 110 9.71 -6.69 -15.42
N ASP A 111 8.73 -6.41 -14.57
CA ASP A 111 8.06 -7.42 -13.75
C ASP A 111 7.26 -8.39 -14.66
N ALA A 112 6.61 -7.89 -15.70
CA ALA A 112 5.92 -8.70 -16.70
C ALA A 112 6.87 -9.58 -17.54
N GLU A 113 8.02 -9.04 -17.95
CA GLU A 113 9.06 -9.79 -18.66
C GLU A 113 9.66 -10.90 -17.78
N THR A 114 9.87 -10.61 -16.49
CA THR A 114 10.37 -11.58 -15.51
C THR A 114 9.35 -12.70 -15.23
N ALA A 115 8.06 -12.37 -15.19
CA ALA A 115 6.97 -13.34 -15.03
C ALA A 115 6.79 -14.25 -16.25
N THR A 116 7.16 -13.79 -17.45
CA THR A 116 7.06 -14.56 -18.70
C THR A 116 8.22 -15.55 -18.88
N ARG A 117 9.35 -15.35 -18.19
CA ARG A 117 10.45 -16.32 -18.24
C ARG A 117 10.04 -17.57 -17.43
N PRO A 118 9.88 -18.75 -18.05
CA PRO A 118 9.50 -19.93 -17.31
C PRO A 118 10.58 -20.19 -16.25
N ALA A 119 10.16 -20.42 -15.01
CA ALA A 119 11.03 -20.89 -13.96
C ALA A 119 11.70 -22.16 -14.46
N ALA A 120 12.97 -22.06 -14.89
CA ALA A 120 13.76 -23.19 -15.34
C ALA A 120 13.63 -24.28 -14.29
N ALA A 121 13.05 -25.41 -14.70
CA ALA A 121 12.72 -26.53 -13.83
C ALA A 121 13.97 -26.88 -13.01
N ARG A 122 13.87 -26.73 -11.68
CA ARG A 122 14.90 -27.24 -10.78
C ARG A 122 15.06 -28.74 -11.07
N PRO A 123 16.27 -29.27 -11.33
CA PRO A 123 16.44 -30.70 -11.50
C PRO A 123 15.94 -31.39 -10.23
N ARG A 124 14.98 -32.30 -10.41
CA ARG A 124 14.44 -33.16 -9.36
C ARG A 124 15.63 -33.94 -8.79
N GLY A 125 16.06 -33.58 -7.59
CA GLY A 125 17.08 -34.34 -6.88
C GLY A 125 16.59 -35.77 -6.70
N VAL A 126 17.31 -36.71 -7.28
CA VAL A 126 17.22 -38.14 -6.95
C VAL A 126 17.60 -38.28 -5.48
N MET A 127 16.67 -38.78 -4.68
CA MET A 127 16.91 -39.10 -3.28
C MET A 127 17.59 -40.49 -3.24
N PRO A 128 18.73 -40.66 -2.54
CA PRO A 128 19.31 -41.99 -2.37
C PRO A 128 18.41 -42.84 -1.45
N GLU A 129 18.20 -44.08 -1.87
CA GLU A 129 17.49 -45.12 -1.14
C GLU A 129 18.12 -45.39 0.25
N SER A 130 17.27 -45.40 1.28
CA SER A 130 17.62 -45.77 2.66
C SER A 130 17.55 -47.30 2.81
N PRO A 131 18.59 -47.98 3.32
CA PRO A 131 18.51 -49.42 3.54
C PRO A 131 17.72 -49.75 4.81
N ALA A 132 16.83 -50.74 4.68
CA ALA A 132 16.01 -51.29 5.76
C ALA A 132 16.85 -51.98 6.86
N PRO A 133 16.43 -51.93 8.14
CA PRO A 133 17.08 -52.69 9.19
C PRO A 133 16.63 -54.16 9.15
N THR A 134 17.57 -55.08 8.87
CA THR A 134 17.37 -56.50 9.15
C THR A 134 17.56 -56.74 10.64
N ALA A 135 16.45 -56.93 11.35
CA ALA A 135 16.43 -57.61 12.63
C ALA A 135 16.08 -59.09 12.38
N SER A 136 17.02 -59.99 12.64
CA SER A 136 16.71 -61.39 12.97
C SER A 136 17.53 -61.80 14.18
N ILE A 137 16.81 -62.03 15.27
CA ILE A 137 17.19 -62.74 16.48
C ILE A 137 16.86 -64.22 16.24
N THR A 138 17.79 -65.09 16.68
CA THR A 138 17.71 -66.56 16.83
C THR A 138 17.70 -67.41 15.56
#